data_AF-A0A6G1SIR5-F1
#
_entry.id   AF-A0A6G1SIR5-F1
#
_cell.length_a   1.000
_cell.length_b   1.000
_cell.length_c   1.000
_cell.angle_alpha   90.00
_cell.angle_beta   90.00
_cell.angle_gamma   90.00
#
_symmetry.space_group_name_H-M   'P 1'
#
loop_
_entity.id
_entity.type
_entity.pdbx_description
1 polymer ?
#
loop_
_entity_poly.entity_id
_entity_poly.type
_entity_poly.pdbx_seq_one_letter_code
_entity_poly.pdbx_strand_id
1 'polypeptide(L)'
;EQKPFFRILSDSRSVDPSGRYYYSYETENQIKAEEQGDILNEGKEQSVVAKGAYQFVAPDGQLYTVSYVADESGFHPVGAHLPVAPAIPEAIRRSLEYNAAHSDEQ
;
A
#
# COMPACT_ATOMS: atom_id res chain seq x y z
N GLU A 1 17.05 -6.79 29.34
CA GLU A 1 17.46 -7.37 28.04
C GLU A 1 17.88 -6.27 27.09
N GLN A 2 18.98 -6.47 26.35
CA GLN A 2 19.39 -5.55 25.30
C GLN A 2 18.81 -6.09 23.99
N LYS A 3 17.91 -5.34 23.34
CA LYS A 3 17.36 -5.75 22.05
C LYS A 3 18.51 -5.85 21.04
N PRO A 4 18.56 -6.92 20.21
CA PRO A 4 19.62 -7.05 19.21
C PRO A 4 19.55 -5.89 18.22
N PHE A 5 20.72 -5.35 17.87
CA PHE A 5 20.85 -4.41 16.76
C PHE A 5 21.00 -5.19 15.45
N PHE A 6 20.10 -4.93 14.50
CA PHE A 6 20.19 -5.48 13.15
C PHE A 6 20.80 -4.45 12.21
N ARG A 7 21.71 -4.89 11.34
CA ARG A 7 22.33 -4.01 10.34
C ARG A 7 21.33 -3.64 9.25
N ILE A 8 21.50 -2.45 8.70
CA ILE A 8 20.85 -2.04 7.45
C ILE A 8 21.70 -2.57 6.30
N LEU A 9 21.10 -3.39 5.44
CA LEU A 9 21.74 -3.97 4.26
C LEU A 9 21.64 -3.03 3.06
N SER A 10 20.54 -2.30 2.92
CA SER A 10 20.34 -1.26 1.93
C SER A 10 19.47 -0.13 2.49
N ASP A 11 19.74 1.09 2.04
CA ASP A 11 18.94 2.27 2.32
C ASP A 11 19.01 3.18 1.08
N SER A 12 17.87 3.49 0.51
CA SER A 12 17.71 4.35 -0.65
C SER A 12 16.64 5.37 -0.34
N ARG A 13 16.92 6.65 -0.59
CA ARG A 13 15.98 7.75 -0.37
C ARG A 13 16.18 8.78 -1.46
N SER A 14 15.09 9.26 -2.03
CA SER A 14 15.10 10.36 -2.97
C SER A 14 13.89 11.25 -2.74
N VAL A 15 14.08 12.53 -3.02
CA VAL A 15 13.03 13.53 -3.08
C VAL A 15 13.31 14.38 -4.29
N ASP A 16 12.28 14.70 -5.06
CA ASP A 16 12.40 15.56 -6.22
C ASP A 16 11.83 16.97 -5.93
N PRO A 17 12.14 17.97 -6.78
CA PRO A 17 11.64 19.33 -6.60
C PRO A 17 10.11 19.47 -6.69
N SER A 18 9.40 18.48 -7.25
CA SER A 18 7.93 18.45 -7.27
C SER A 18 7.32 17.95 -5.96
N GLY A 19 8.14 17.53 -4.99
CA GLY A 19 7.68 17.01 -3.71
C GLY A 19 7.35 15.52 -3.73
N ARG A 20 7.63 14.82 -4.85
CA ARG A 20 7.57 13.36 -4.88
C ARG A 20 8.75 12.81 -4.13
N TYR A 21 8.51 11.76 -3.37
CA TYR A 21 9.56 11.10 -2.61
C TYR A 21 9.51 9.59 -2.85
N TYR A 22 10.65 8.97 -2.59
CA TYR A 22 10.79 7.53 -2.54
C TYR A 22 11.73 7.17 -1.39
N TYR A 23 11.41 6.11 -0.67
CA TYR A 23 12.37 5.44 0.18
C TYR A 23 12.26 3.92 0.05
N SER A 24 13.38 3.25 0.32
CA SER A 24 13.44 1.81 0.51
C SER A 24 14.56 1.47 1.47
N TYR A 25 14.34 0.51 2.36
CA TYR A 25 15.38 -0.04 3.20
C TYR A 25 15.19 -1.53 3.43
N GLU A 26 16.30 -2.22 3.68
CA GLU A 26 16.35 -3.63 4.05
C GLU A 26 17.28 -3.82 5.24
N THR A 27 16.89 -4.70 6.14
CA THR A 27 17.64 -5.04 7.35
C THR A 27 18.07 -6.51 7.35
N GLU A 28 19.08 -6.83 8.16
CA GLU A 28 19.61 -8.19 8.31
C GLU A 28 18.57 -9.21 8.79
N ASN A 29 17.56 -8.79 9.56
CA ASN A 29 16.45 -9.64 9.99
C ASN A 29 15.26 -9.64 9.03
N GLN A 30 15.50 -9.36 7.73
CA GLN A 30 14.51 -9.45 6.66
C GLN A 30 13.34 -8.46 6.76
N ILE A 31 13.45 -7.43 7.62
CA ILE A 31 12.53 -6.29 7.53
C ILE A 31 12.90 -5.53 6.27
N LYS A 32 11.93 -5.37 5.38
CA LYS A 32 12.04 -4.48 4.23
C LYS A 32 10.86 -3.54 4.21
N ALA A 33 11.08 -2.31 3.82
CA ALA A 33 10.00 -1.39 3.49
C ALA A 33 10.38 -0.56 2.29
N GLU A 34 9.38 -0.26 1.47
CA GLU A 34 9.48 0.71 0.38
C GLU A 34 8.19 1.54 0.34
N GLU A 35 8.33 2.80 -0.02
CA GLU A 35 7.21 3.71 -0.21
C GLU A 35 7.60 4.75 -1.25
N GLN A 36 6.64 5.11 -2.09
CA GLN A 36 6.70 6.29 -2.93
C GLN A 36 5.48 7.15 -2.64
N GLY A 37 5.68 8.46 -2.55
CA GLY A 37 4.60 9.42 -2.42
C GLY A 37 4.60 10.40 -3.58
N ASP A 38 3.39 10.75 -4.01
CA ASP A 38 3.13 11.75 -5.05
C ASP A 38 2.11 12.78 -4.55
N ILE A 39 2.24 14.01 -5.02
CA ILE A 39 1.31 15.11 -4.73
C ILE A 39 0.32 15.18 -5.89
N LEU A 40 -0.90 14.70 -5.65
CA LEU A 40 -2.01 14.88 -6.57
C LEU A 40 -2.59 16.29 -6.38
N ASN A 41 -2.56 17.08 -7.46
CA ASN A 41 -3.24 18.36 -7.54
C ASN A 41 -4.62 18.15 -8.19
N GLU A 42 -5.56 17.55 -7.47
CA GLU A 42 -6.95 17.41 -7.92
C GLU A 42 -7.77 18.66 -7.52
N GLY A 43 -7.71 19.69 -8.37
CA GLY A 43 -8.54 20.89 -8.19
C GLY A 43 -7.97 21.91 -7.18
N LYS A 44 -8.75 22.27 -6.16
CA LYS A 44 -8.39 23.29 -5.15
C LYS A 44 -7.69 22.73 -3.91
N GLU A 45 -7.71 21.41 -3.73
CA GLU A 45 -7.12 20.72 -2.59
C GLU A 45 -5.86 19.99 -3.07
N GLN A 46 -4.80 20.04 -2.26
CA GLN A 46 -3.59 19.25 -2.48
C GLN A 46 -3.67 17.99 -1.65
N SER A 47 -3.57 16.85 -2.31
CA SER A 47 -3.61 15.56 -1.63
C SER A 47 -2.40 14.72 -1.94
N VAL A 48 -1.86 14.10 -0.90
CA VAL A 48 -0.70 13.24 -1.01
C VAL A 48 -1.21 11.81 -1.10
N VAL A 49 -0.79 11.11 -2.15
CA VAL A 49 -1.02 9.68 -2.28
C VAL A 49 0.30 8.96 -2.10
N ALA A 50 0.38 8.11 -1.08
CA ALA A 50 1.51 7.24 -0.85
C ALA A 50 1.16 5.80 -1.20
N LYS A 51 2.08 5.10 -1.85
CA LYS A 51 1.97 3.69 -2.16
C LYS A 51 3.24 3.01 -1.70
N GLY A 52 3.10 1.93 -0.97
CA GLY A 52 4.25 1.23 -0.44
C GLY A 52 3.95 -0.20 -0.06
N ALA A 53 5.00 -0.87 0.39
CA ALA A 53 4.92 -2.18 0.97
C ALA A 53 5.95 -2.33 2.08
N TYR A 54 5.62 -3.14 3.07
CA TYR A 54 6.59 -3.59 4.05
C TYR A 54 6.44 -5.08 4.31
N GLN A 55 7.54 -5.69 4.73
CA GLN A 55 7.59 -7.08 5.12
C GLN A 55 8.44 -7.26 6.38
N PHE A 56 8.10 -8.28 7.16
CA PHE A 56 8.84 -8.66 8.36
C PHE A 56 8.58 -10.14 8.68
N VAL A 57 9.55 -10.77 9.35
CA VAL A 57 9.37 -12.11 9.91
C VAL A 57 8.75 -11.97 11.30
N ALA A 58 7.58 -12.57 11.50
CA ALA A 58 6.89 -12.53 12.78
C ALA A 58 7.42 -13.60 13.76
N PRO A 59 7.03 -13.57 15.05
CA PRO A 59 7.50 -14.54 16.04
C PRO A 59 7.15 -16.01 15.73
N ASP A 60 6.18 -16.25 14.84
CA ASP A 60 5.81 -17.57 14.33
C ASP A 60 6.78 -18.10 13.25
N GLY A 61 7.77 -17.29 12.84
CA GLY A 61 8.74 -17.60 11.80
C GLY A 61 8.22 -17.39 10.37
N GLN A 62 6.98 -16.93 10.21
CA GLN A 62 6.39 -16.68 8.90
C GLN A 62 6.72 -15.25 8.43
N LEU A 63 6.91 -15.10 7.13
CA LEU A 63 7.08 -13.79 6.49
C LEU A 63 5.70 -13.17 6.26
N TYR A 64 5.51 -11.98 6.82
CA TYR A 64 4.32 -11.17 6.63
C TYR A 64 4.65 -10.04 5.66
N THR A 65 3.77 -9.83 4.69
CA THR A 65 3.86 -8.74 3.72
C THR A 65 2.56 -7.94 3.76
N VAL A 66 2.68 -6.62 3.76
CA VAL A 66 1.59 -5.67 3.63
C VAL A 66 1.94 -4.71 2.51
N SER A 67 1.06 -4.61 1.51
CA SER A 67 1.06 -3.53 0.53
C SER A 67 -0.03 -2.54 0.90
N TYR A 68 0.13 -1.26 0.60
CA TYR A 68 -0.88 -0.26 0.95
C TYR A 68 -0.92 0.89 -0.05
N VAL A 69 -2.09 1.55 -0.06
CA VAL A 69 -2.29 2.87 -0.63
C VAL A 69 -2.80 3.76 0.49
N ALA A 70 -2.16 4.91 0.71
CA ALA A 70 -2.63 5.95 1.60
C ALA A 70 -3.06 7.16 0.77
N ASP A 71 -4.31 7.58 0.91
CA ASP A 71 -4.90 8.72 0.22
C ASP A 71 -5.79 9.54 1.17
N GLU A 72 -6.57 10.47 0.63
CA GLU A 72 -7.50 11.33 1.41
C GLU A 72 -8.48 10.53 2.28
N SER A 73 -8.85 9.33 1.85
CA SER A 73 -9.79 8.47 2.57
C SER A 73 -9.12 7.58 3.63
N GLY A 74 -7.79 7.67 3.75
CA GLY A 74 -7.01 7.01 4.80
C GLY A 74 -6.05 5.95 4.27
N PHE A 75 -5.74 4.98 5.13
CA PHE A 75 -4.77 3.91 4.86
C PHE A 75 -5.50 2.62 4.46
N HIS A 76 -5.20 2.12 3.27
CA HIS A 76 -5.82 0.93 2.67
C HIS A 76 -4.80 -0.20 2.52
N PRO A 77 -4.61 -1.04 3.56
CA PRO A 77 -3.65 -2.13 3.51
C PRO A 77 -4.24 -3.40 2.91
N VAL A 78 -3.38 -4.14 2.23
CA VAL A 78 -3.65 -5.46 1.65
C VAL A 78 -2.55 -6.41 2.10
N GLY A 79 -2.93 -7.53 2.70
CA GLY A 79 -2.02 -8.57 3.14
C GLY A 79 -2.80 -9.85 3.43
N ALA A 80 -2.19 -11.01 3.19
CA ALA A 80 -2.86 -12.32 3.34
C ALA A 80 -3.37 -12.60 4.76
N HIS A 81 -2.83 -11.91 5.75
CA HIS A 81 -3.17 -12.03 7.17
C HIS A 81 -4.16 -10.97 7.66
N LEU A 82 -4.57 -10.04 6.80
CA LEU A 82 -5.52 -8.99 7.15
C LEU A 82 -6.95 -9.46 6.89
N PRO A 83 -7.93 -9.00 7.69
CA PRO A 83 -9.33 -9.25 7.42
C PRO A 83 -9.70 -8.72 6.03
N VAL A 84 -10.20 -9.59 5.16
CA VAL A 84 -10.74 -9.19 3.87
C VAL A 84 -12.21 -8.87 4.05
N ALA A 85 -12.67 -7.77 3.45
CA ALA A 85 -14.10 -7.44 3.41
C ALA A 85 -14.89 -8.63 2.78
N PRO A 86 -16.12 -8.88 3.21
CA PRO A 86 -16.94 -9.92 2.61
C PRO A 86 -17.11 -9.69 1.11
N ALA A 87 -17.22 -10.77 0.35
CA ALA A 87 -17.41 -10.68 -1.10
C ALA A 87 -18.64 -9.82 -1.45
N ILE A 88 -18.54 -9.08 -2.56
CA ILE A 88 -19.65 -8.27 -3.08
C ILE A 88 -20.87 -9.18 -3.29
N PRO A 89 -22.06 -8.83 -2.77
CA PRO A 89 -23.28 -9.62 -2.98
C PRO A 89 -23.58 -9.85 -4.46
N GLU A 90 -24.07 -11.05 -4.80
CA GLU A 90 -24.27 -11.47 -6.19
C GLU A 90 -25.18 -10.51 -6.98
N ALA A 91 -26.19 -9.93 -6.33
CA ALA A 91 -27.09 -8.95 -6.94
C ALA A 91 -26.34 -7.71 -7.44
N ILE A 92 -25.40 -7.17 -6.65
CA ILE A 92 -24.59 -6.00 -7.04
C ILE A 92 -23.65 -6.37 -8.18
N ARG A 93 -23.04 -7.57 -8.12
CA ARG A 93 -22.18 -8.05 -9.21
C ARG A 93 -22.95 -8.16 -10.54
N ARG A 94 -24.16 -8.75 -10.50
CA ARG A 94 -25.03 -8.85 -11.69
C ARG A 94 -25.44 -7.48 -12.23
N SER A 95 -25.73 -6.52 -11.35
CA SER A 95 -26.04 -5.14 -11.78
C SER A 95 -24.86 -4.45 -12.44
N LEU A 96 -23.63 -4.61 -11.91
CA LEU A 96 -22.42 -4.08 -12.53
C LEU A 96 -22.15 -4.72 -13.90
N GLU A 97 -22.30 -6.04 -14.01
CA GLU A 97 -22.19 -6.78 -15.28
C GLU A 97 -23.22 -6.32 -16.31
N TYR A 98 -24.48 -6.12 -15.88
CA TYR A 98 -25.54 -5.62 -16.74
C TYR A 98 -25.23 -4.21 -17.25
N ASN A 99 -24.85 -3.29 -16.38
CA ASN A 99 -24.49 -1.91 -16.75
C ASN A 99 -23.28 -1.88 -17.69
N ALA A 100 -22.27 -2.72 -17.44
CA ALA A 100 -21.10 -2.84 -18.32
C ALA A 100 -21.46 -3.42 -19.70
N ALA A 101 -22.41 -4.35 -19.76
CA ALA A 101 -22.89 -4.94 -21.01
C ALA A 101 -23.85 -4.02 -21.80
N HIS A 102 -24.47 -3.03 -21.14
CA HIS A 102 -25.45 -2.12 -21.72
C HIS A 102 -24.97 -0.66 -21.66
N SER A 103 -23.65 -0.44 -21.73
CA SER A 103 -23.04 0.90 -21.64
C SER A 103 -23.32 1.82 -22.85
N ASP A 104 -23.95 1.31 -23.92
CA ASP A 104 -24.25 2.03 -25.16
C ASP A 104 -25.72 2.47 -25.32
N GLU A 105 -26.59 2.29 -24.31
CA GLU A 105 -28.02 2.65 -24.39
C GLU A 105 -28.42 3.97 -23.68
N GLN A 106 -27.48 4.91 -23.50
CA GLN A 106 -27.79 6.29 -23.07
C GLN A 106 -27.23 7.36 -24.02
#